data_AF-A0A8X6HII8-F1
#
_entry.id   AF-A0A8X6HII8-F1
#
_cell.length_a   1.000
_cell.length_b   1.000
_cell.length_c   1.000
_cell.angle_alpha   90.00
_cell.angle_beta   90.00
_cell.angle_gamma   90.00
#
_symmetry.space_group_name_H-M   'P 1'
#
loop_
_entity.id
_entity.type
_entity.pdbx_description
1 polymer ?
#
loop_
_entity_poly.entity_id
_entity_poly.type
_entity_poly.pdbx_seq_one_letter_code
_entity_poly.pdbx_strand_id
1 'polypeptide(L)'
;MPCGQNVNSPDERLSKVHPNIQPNFKDQDWLSHRAILASRNDVVEKLNITIQKQLPGKEYTYKSIDYIFIDNEAVQYPIEFLNSI
;
A
#
# COMPACT_ATOMS: atom_id res chain seq x y z
N MET A 1 1.76 -28.80 -22.09
CA MET A 1 1.70 -27.48 -21.43
C MET A 1 1.84 -27.71 -19.94
N PRO A 2 2.86 -27.20 -19.23
CA PRO A 2 2.91 -27.35 -17.78
C PRO A 2 2.04 -26.25 -17.16
N CYS A 3 0.86 -26.66 -16.68
CA CYS A 3 -0.02 -25.84 -15.86
C CYS A 3 0.49 -25.83 -14.41
N GLY A 4 0.49 -24.65 -13.79
CA GLY A 4 0.59 -24.49 -12.34
C GLY A 4 2.00 -24.68 -11.79
N GLN A 5 2.82 -23.65 -11.85
CA GLN A 5 3.93 -23.58 -10.91
C GLN A 5 3.35 -23.47 -9.50
N ASN A 6 3.54 -24.52 -8.71
CA ASN A 6 3.23 -24.50 -7.28
C ASN A 6 4.25 -23.59 -6.59
N VAL A 7 3.81 -22.36 -6.35
CA VAL A 7 4.57 -21.31 -5.67
C VAL A 7 4.40 -21.59 -4.19
N ASN A 8 5.39 -22.21 -3.55
CA ASN A 8 5.22 -22.87 -2.25
C ASN A 8 5.25 -21.89 -1.05
N SER A 9 5.55 -20.60 -1.28
CA SER A 9 5.59 -19.56 -0.25
C SER A 9 4.89 -18.26 -0.70
N PRO A 10 4.16 -17.55 0.19
CA PRO A 10 3.64 -16.20 -0.07
C PRO A 10 4.70 -15.22 -0.59
N ASP A 11 5.93 -15.33 -0.11
CA ASP A 11 7.05 -14.48 -0.52
C ASP A 11 7.47 -14.72 -1.97
N GLU A 12 7.39 -15.98 -2.43
CA GLU A 12 7.70 -16.35 -3.82
C GLU A 12 6.60 -15.86 -4.78
N ARG A 13 5.35 -15.73 -4.31
CA ARG A 13 4.27 -15.12 -5.10
C ARG A 13 4.46 -13.61 -5.22
N LEU A 14 4.87 -12.97 -4.13
CA LEU A 14 5.15 -11.53 -4.10
C LEU A 14 6.33 -11.16 -5.00
N SER A 15 7.41 -11.94 -4.99
CA SER A 15 8.57 -11.70 -5.86
C SER A 15 8.27 -11.88 -7.35
N LYS A 16 7.29 -12.72 -7.71
CA LYS A 16 6.81 -12.85 -9.10
C LYS A 16 6.03 -11.61 -9.56
N VAL A 17 5.23 -11.00 -8.70
CA VAL A 17 4.44 -9.81 -9.06
C VAL A 17 5.26 -8.53 -8.99
N HIS A 18 6.11 -8.38 -7.96
CA HIS A 18 6.97 -7.22 -7.74
C HIS A 18 8.47 -7.61 -7.81
N PRO A 19 8.98 -7.99 -8.99
CA PRO A 19 10.40 -8.30 -9.12
C PRO A 19 11.21 -7.01 -8.88
N ASN A 20 12.21 -7.08 -8.00
CA ASN A 20 13.09 -5.96 -7.67
C ASN A 20 12.30 -4.69 -7.29
N ILE A 21 11.45 -4.76 -6.27
CA ILE A 21 10.64 -3.60 -5.84
C ILE A 21 11.50 -2.42 -5.35
N GLN A 22 12.66 -2.70 -4.77
CA GLN A 22 13.61 -1.73 -4.20
C GLN A 22 14.05 -0.61 -5.16
N PRO A 23 14.43 -0.87 -6.42
CA PRO A 23 14.69 0.19 -7.40
C PRO A 23 13.43 0.81 -8.00
N ASN A 24 12.31 0.09 -8.04
CA ASN A 24 11.09 0.50 -8.78
C ASN A 24 10.04 1.18 -7.91
N PHE A 25 10.20 1.25 -6.58
CA PHE A 25 9.16 1.76 -5.67
C PHE A 25 8.76 3.22 -5.87
N LYS A 26 9.58 4.01 -6.60
CA LYS A 26 9.26 5.40 -6.98
C LYS A 26 8.60 5.51 -8.36
N ASP A 27 8.54 4.42 -9.11
CA ASP A 27 7.95 4.39 -10.44
C ASP A 27 6.45 4.07 -10.33
N GLN A 28 5.65 5.12 -10.47
CA GLN A 28 4.20 5.05 -10.37
C GLN A 28 3.58 4.23 -11.51
N ASP A 29 4.12 4.33 -12.72
CA ASP A 29 3.62 3.58 -13.87
C ASP A 29 3.92 2.10 -13.66
N TRP A 30 5.11 1.74 -13.19
CA TRP A 30 5.46 0.36 -12.90
C TRP A 30 4.56 -0.27 -11.81
N LEU A 31 4.24 0.49 -10.75
CA LEU A 31 3.38 0.03 -9.66
C LEU A 31 1.92 -0.12 -10.09
N SER A 32 1.39 0.82 -10.88
CA SER A 32 -0.03 0.85 -11.26
C SER A 32 -0.48 -0.39 -12.07
N HIS A 33 0.44 -1.00 -12.83
CA HIS A 33 0.16 -2.20 -13.62
C HIS A 33 0.22 -3.52 -12.83
N ARG A 34 0.53 -3.49 -11.52
CA ARG A 34 0.88 -4.69 -10.72
C ARG A 34 0.01 -4.85 -9.48
N ALA A 35 -1.27 -4.50 -9.56
CA ALA A 35 -2.22 -4.68 -8.46
C ALA A 35 -2.38 -6.17 -8.07
N ILE A 36 -2.30 -6.46 -6.77
CA ILE A 36 -2.60 -7.79 -6.21
C ILE A 36 -4.00 -7.76 -5.60
N LEU A 37 -4.90 -8.58 -6.14
CA LEU A 37 -6.23 -8.79 -5.59
C LEU A 37 -6.23 -9.97 -4.61
N ALA A 38 -6.83 -9.78 -3.45
CA ALA A 38 -7.10 -10.84 -2.49
C ALA A 38 -8.58 -10.82 -2.10
N SER A 39 -9.12 -11.99 -1.78
CA SER A 39 -10.54 -12.16 -1.47
C SER A 39 -10.92 -11.69 -0.06
N ARG A 40 -9.94 -11.47 0.83
CA ARG A 40 -10.17 -11.06 2.22
C ARG A 40 -9.21 -9.96 2.65
N ASN A 41 -9.69 -9.05 3.50
CA ASN A 41 -8.92 -7.91 3.99
C ASN A 41 -7.72 -8.32 4.87
N ASP A 42 -7.84 -9.38 5.68
CA ASP A 42 -6.73 -9.89 6.50
C ASP A 42 -5.56 -10.41 5.65
N VAL A 43 -5.87 -10.90 4.44
CA VAL A 43 -4.86 -11.30 3.45
C VAL A 43 -4.25 -10.07 2.79
N VAL A 44 -5.06 -9.07 2.43
CA VAL A 44 -4.58 -7.79 1.89
C VAL A 44 -3.61 -7.11 2.87
N GLU A 45 -3.97 -7.05 4.16
CA GLU A 45 -3.14 -6.43 5.19
C GLU A 45 -1.78 -7.12 5.33
N LYS A 46 -1.76 -8.46 5.40
CA LYS A 46 -0.51 -9.24 5.44
C LYS A 46 0.37 -8.97 4.21
N LEU A 47 -0.22 -8.94 3.02
CA LEU A 47 0.52 -8.66 1.78
C LEU A 47 1.09 -7.24 1.78
N ASN A 48 0.30 -6.25 2.17
CA ASN A 48 0.74 -4.85 2.24
C ASN A 48 1.90 -4.67 3.23
N ILE A 49 1.82 -5.29 4.42
CA ILE A 49 2.91 -5.28 5.40
C ILE A 49 4.18 -5.94 4.83
N THR A 50 4.05 -7.10 4.18
CA THR A 50 5.21 -7.80 3.59
C THR A 50 5.87 -6.96 2.50
N ILE A 51 5.09 -6.33 1.62
CA ILE A 51 5.60 -5.45 0.56
C ILE A 51 6.28 -4.22 1.18
N GLN A 52 5.64 -3.57 2.16
CA GLN A 52 6.16 -2.38 2.81
C GLN A 52 7.53 -2.64 3.48
N LYS A 53 7.71 -3.79 4.12
CA LYS A 53 8.99 -4.21 4.73
C LYS A 53 10.11 -4.41 3.71
N GLN A 54 9.77 -4.63 2.44
CA GLN A 54 10.75 -4.73 1.35
C GLN A 54 11.08 -3.39 0.72
N LEU A 55 10.47 -2.28 1.13
CA LEU A 55 10.79 -0.95 0.61
C LEU A 55 12.00 -0.35 1.36
N PRO A 56 12.85 0.43 0.68
CA PRO A 56 13.93 1.13 1.34
C PRO A 56 13.38 2.35 2.08
N GLY A 57 13.96 2.64 3.24
CA GLY A 57 13.67 3.86 3.99
C GLY A 57 13.14 3.59 5.39
N LYS A 58 12.68 4.66 6.04
CA LYS A 58 12.15 4.60 7.40
C LYS A 58 10.64 4.39 7.36
N GLU A 59 10.15 3.51 8.22
CA GLU A 59 8.72 3.31 8.44
C GLU A 59 8.15 4.45 9.29
N TYR A 60 6.96 4.91 8.92
CA TYR A 60 6.22 5.93 9.66
C TYR A 60 4.79 5.43 9.89
N THR A 61 4.34 5.50 11.14
CA THR A 61 2.94 5.25 11.50
C THR A 61 2.21 6.58 11.56
N TYR A 62 1.18 6.72 10.73
CA TYR A 62 0.29 7.87 10.76
C TYR A 62 -0.95 7.52 11.59
N LYS A 63 -1.44 8.49 12.37
CA LYS A 63 -2.71 8.34 13.08
C LYS A 63 -3.84 8.72 12.13
N SER A 64 -4.84 7.85 12.00
CA SER A 64 -6.11 8.23 11.36
C SER A 64 -6.82 9.27 12.22
N ILE A 65 -7.48 10.23 11.57
CA ILE A 65 -8.42 11.14 12.22
C ILE A 65 -9.81 10.66 11.81
N ASP A 66 -10.45 9.89 12.69
CA ASP A 66 -11.76 9.28 12.40
C ASP A 66 -12.93 10.27 12.62
N TYR A 67 -12.67 11.41 13.26
CA TYR A 67 -13.64 12.48 13.51
C TYR A 67 -12.93 13.82 13.71
N ILE A 68 -13.45 14.86 13.05
CA ILE A 68 -13.07 16.24 13.33
C ILE A 68 -13.98 16.70 14.47
N PHE A 69 -13.44 16.88 15.68
CA PHE A 69 -14.14 17.65 16.70
C PHE A 69 -14.17 19.10 16.22
N ILE A 70 -15.29 19.53 15.64
CA ILE A 70 -15.61 20.94 15.49
C ILE A 70 -16.13 21.40 16.86
N ASP A 71 -15.27 21.40 17.86
CA ASP A 71 -15.54 22.14 19.08
C ASP A 71 -14.51 23.28 19.09
N ASN A 72 -15.01 24.46 18.70
CA ASN A 72 -14.36 25.77 18.64
C ASN A 72 -12.81 25.81 18.72
N GLU A 73 -12.20 26.24 17.61
CA GLU A 73 -10.83 26.80 17.51
C GLU A 73 -9.64 25.90 17.13
N ALA A 74 -9.80 24.93 16.23
CA ALA A 74 -8.65 24.44 15.45
C ALA A 74 -9.06 23.82 14.11
N VAL A 75 -9.52 24.63 13.16
CA VAL A 75 -9.56 24.19 11.75
C VAL A 75 -8.11 24.18 11.26
N GLN A 76 -7.40 23.06 11.47
CA GLN A 76 -6.00 22.88 11.07
C GLN A 76 -5.79 22.83 9.54
N TYR A 77 -6.87 22.97 8.76
CA TYR A 77 -6.86 22.93 7.31
C TYR A 77 -7.68 24.10 6.75
N PRO A 78 -7.13 24.91 5.83
CA PRO A 78 -7.90 25.96 5.17
C PRO A 78 -9.08 25.34 4.42
N ILE A 79 -10.23 26.03 4.40
CA ILE A 79 -11.42 25.62 3.64
C ILE A 79 -11.15 25.41 2.15
N GLU A 80 -10.09 26.04 1.64
CA GLU A 80 -9.59 25.93 0.28
C GLU A 80 -9.13 24.50 -0.04
N PHE A 81 -8.64 23.77 0.95
CA PHE A 81 -8.18 22.38 0.80
C PHE A 81 -9.35 21.39 0.69
N LEU A 82 -10.50 21.71 1.29
CA LEU A 82 -11.70 20.88 1.26
C LEU A 82 -12.54 21.08 -0.02
N ASN A 83 -12.36 22.20 -0.70
CA ASN A 83 -13.13 22.55 -1.90
C ASN A 83 -12.36 22.29 -3.22
N SER A 84 -11.18 21.69 -3.16
CA SER A 84 -10.49 21.26 -4.38
C SER A 84 -11.02 19.89 -4.82
N ILE A 85 -11.84 19.93 -5.86
CA ILE A 85 -12.19 18.79 -6.73
C ILE A 85 -11.07 18.49 -7.72
#